data_AF-A0A022VY89-F1
#
_entry.id   AF-A0A022VY89-F1
#
_cell.length_a   1.000
_cell.length_b   1.000
_cell.length_c   1.000
_cell.angle_alpha   90.00
_cell.angle_beta   90.00
_cell.angle_gamma   90.00
#
_symmetry.space_group_name_H-M   'P 1'
#
loop_
_entity.id
_entity.type
_entity.pdbx_description
1 polymer ?
#
loop_
_entity_poly.entity_id
_entity_poly.type
_entity_poly.pdbx_seq_one_letter_code
_entity_poly.pdbx_strand_id
1 'polypeptide(L)'
;MQILSTLTLPALDHIFAVRPSSDLRRPLQGTESLLSSLADSFTKGSPSTLLGALESLKIRKSHRQVISNTFLKARVEPLLYGLLVAGGRLVSVVRPKKHSLHPGDLQLIFNMIFEADGVKAGGGESWIPICLPGFNNRGYLYMYVSFLDVQRDREADKSAEEMKKDDVVAIILISPNKESFYTLHEMRDSLVEQMEKNGSMEVLRAALEQGRPAPTDIVPGTVVRHFLYKSKANVQFTMSSYSPEFMSILDRRRLMSAYHSLHLSVHGKPANVKVQYCVSSSFNSLAWVTPTFELYCVASPNSNRNALSQGANKIAFWAQREQERLFIIGGAVF
;
A
#
# COMPACT_ATOMS: atom_id res chain seq x y z
N MET A 1 -1.28 16.21 6.29
CA MET A 1 -2.35 15.19 6.16
C MET A 1 -2.43 14.30 7.40
N GLN A 2 -1.37 13.61 7.84
CA GLN A 2 -1.43 12.72 9.02
C GLN A 2 -1.89 13.43 10.31
N ILE A 3 -1.36 14.62 10.61
CA ILE A 3 -1.78 15.39 11.81
C ILE A 3 -3.26 15.80 11.73
N LEU A 4 -3.74 16.18 10.53
CA LEU A 4 -5.16 16.49 10.30
C LEU A 4 -6.04 15.24 10.45
N SER A 5 -5.50 14.04 10.22
CA SER A 5 -6.23 12.80 10.45
C SER A 5 -6.49 12.51 11.93
N THR A 6 -5.65 13.06 12.84
CA THR A 6 -5.82 12.92 14.29
C THR A 6 -6.68 14.03 14.88
N LEU A 7 -6.43 15.30 14.53
CA LEU A 7 -7.05 16.45 15.19
C LEU A 7 -8.16 17.15 14.41
N THR A 8 -8.40 16.81 13.13
CA THR A 8 -9.30 17.53 12.20
C THR A 8 -8.94 19.01 11.99
N LEU A 9 -9.33 19.59 10.84
CA LEU A 9 -9.05 21.00 10.56
C LEU A 9 -9.84 21.96 11.48
N PRO A 10 -11.15 21.77 11.71
CA PRO A 10 -11.93 22.71 12.52
C PRO A 10 -11.50 22.77 13.98
N ALA A 11 -11.07 21.65 14.57
CA ALA A 11 -10.60 21.68 15.95
C ALA A 11 -9.27 22.44 16.07
N LEU A 12 -8.36 22.28 15.08
CA LEU A 12 -7.14 23.07 14.99
C LEU A 12 -7.43 24.57 14.84
N ASP A 13 -8.31 24.94 13.91
CA ASP A 13 -8.69 26.34 13.69
C ASP A 13 -9.31 26.95 14.96
N HIS A 14 -10.19 26.22 15.64
CA HIS A 14 -10.81 26.66 16.89
C HIS A 14 -9.78 26.84 18.02
N ILE A 15 -8.86 25.88 18.20
CA ILE A 15 -7.80 25.96 19.23
C ILE A 15 -6.97 27.23 19.04
N PHE A 16 -6.53 27.51 17.81
CA PHE A 16 -5.71 28.69 17.53
C PHE A 16 -6.50 30.00 17.49
N ALA A 17 -7.78 29.98 17.13
CA ALA A 17 -8.65 31.16 17.20
C ALA A 17 -8.91 31.59 18.65
N VAL A 18 -9.12 30.64 19.56
CA VAL A 18 -9.35 30.93 20.99
C VAL A 18 -8.06 31.29 21.70
N ARG A 19 -6.98 30.54 21.44
CA ARG A 19 -5.68 30.76 22.07
C ARG A 19 -4.54 30.49 21.08
N PRO A 20 -4.00 31.54 20.42
CA PRO A 20 -2.91 31.39 19.45
C PRO A 20 -1.65 30.73 20.02
N SER A 21 -1.42 30.85 21.34
CA SER A 21 -0.28 30.26 22.05
C SER A 21 -0.54 28.82 22.54
N SER A 22 -1.50 28.10 21.97
CA SER A 22 -1.88 26.76 22.42
C SER A 22 -0.80 25.72 22.11
N ASP A 23 -0.50 24.87 23.08
CA ASP A 23 0.47 23.79 22.95
C ASP A 23 -0.20 22.50 22.45
N LEU A 24 0.15 22.08 21.23
CA LEU A 24 -0.39 20.88 20.59
C LEU A 24 0.23 19.57 21.10
N ARG A 25 1.26 19.60 21.96
CA ARG A 25 1.87 18.37 22.50
C ARG A 25 0.87 17.51 23.26
N ARG A 26 -0.03 18.12 24.02
CA ARG A 26 -1.08 17.39 24.76
C ARG A 26 -2.12 16.77 23.81
N PRO A 27 -2.73 17.51 22.86
CA PRO A 27 -3.61 16.91 21.85
C PRO A 27 -2.97 15.82 20.98
N LEU A 28 -1.66 15.91 20.73
CA LEU A 28 -0.91 14.94 19.92
C LEU A 28 -0.28 13.81 20.74
N GLN A 29 -0.48 13.80 22.06
CA GLN A 29 0.08 12.77 22.92
C GLN A 29 -0.46 11.39 22.49
N GLY A 30 0.44 10.41 22.34
CA GLY A 30 0.15 9.08 21.83
C GLY A 30 0.32 8.93 20.31
N THR A 31 0.53 10.02 19.56
CA THR A 31 0.83 9.96 18.11
C THR A 31 2.32 9.93 17.78
N GLU A 32 3.19 10.00 18.78
CA GLU A 32 4.64 10.11 18.59
C GLU A 32 5.21 8.88 17.89
N SER A 33 4.75 7.67 18.27
CA SER A 33 5.15 6.42 17.64
C SER A 33 4.77 6.38 16.16
N LEU A 34 3.55 6.80 15.83
CA LEU A 34 3.06 6.91 14.46
C LEU A 34 3.88 7.90 13.63
N LEU A 35 4.19 9.08 14.18
CA LEU A 35 5.00 10.09 13.51
C LEU A 35 6.46 9.62 13.33
N SER A 36 7.02 8.93 14.33
CA SER A 36 8.36 8.34 14.26
C SER A 36 8.43 7.25 13.19
N SER A 37 7.47 6.32 13.18
CA SER A 37 7.37 5.28 12.15
C SER A 37 7.22 5.87 10.74
N LEU A 38 6.45 6.95 10.60
CA LEU A 38 6.31 7.64 9.32
C LEU A 38 7.63 8.27 8.87
N ALA A 39 8.35 8.93 9.77
CA ALA A 39 9.67 9.50 9.49
C ALA A 39 10.69 8.41 9.11
N ASP A 40 10.65 7.27 9.79
CA ASP A 40 11.48 6.11 9.48
C ASP A 40 11.14 5.53 8.10
N SER A 41 9.87 5.41 7.75
CA SER A 41 9.42 4.92 6.44
C SER A 41 9.94 5.83 5.30
N PHE A 42 9.89 7.15 5.49
CA PHE A 42 10.47 8.11 4.54
C PHE A 42 12.00 8.00 4.46
N THR A 43 12.67 7.81 5.60
CA THR A 43 14.14 7.71 5.67
C THR A 43 14.68 6.40 5.08
N LYS A 44 13.92 5.31 5.24
CA LYS A 44 14.21 3.99 4.65
C LYS A 44 13.90 3.97 3.14
N GLY A 45 12.98 4.82 2.69
CA GLY A 45 12.54 4.94 1.30
C GLY A 45 11.36 4.02 1.02
N SER A 46 10.15 4.57 1.10
CA SER A 46 8.91 3.85 0.80
C SER A 46 8.53 4.02 -0.68
N PRO A 47 8.40 2.93 -1.48
CA PRO A 47 7.95 3.01 -2.86
C PRO A 47 6.57 3.67 -3.01
N SER A 48 5.65 3.41 -2.07
CA SER A 48 4.32 4.02 -2.06
C SER A 48 4.37 5.53 -1.94
N THR A 49 5.28 6.03 -1.10
CA THR A 49 5.49 7.48 -0.91
C THR A 49 6.17 8.10 -2.12
N LEU A 50 7.22 7.48 -2.64
CA LEU A 50 7.90 7.94 -3.85
C LEU A 50 6.91 8.11 -5.02
N LEU A 51 6.05 7.11 -5.22
CA LEU A 51 5.15 7.06 -6.37
C LEU A 51 3.80 7.77 -6.12
N GLY A 52 3.46 8.09 -4.87
CA GLY A 52 2.13 8.56 -4.49
C GLY A 52 1.04 7.56 -4.89
N ALA A 53 1.31 6.26 -4.72
CA ALA A 53 0.47 5.17 -5.20
C ALA A 53 0.52 4.00 -4.21
N LEU A 54 -0.45 3.09 -4.28
CA LEU A 54 -0.51 1.90 -3.41
C LEU A 54 -0.11 0.64 -4.14
N GLU A 55 0.53 -0.28 -3.44
CA GLU A 55 0.82 -1.60 -4.00
C GLU A 55 -0.44 -2.47 -3.93
N SER A 56 -0.75 -3.16 -5.03
CA SER A 56 -1.85 -4.13 -5.10
C SER A 56 -1.29 -5.55 -5.14
N LEU A 57 -1.97 -6.48 -4.47
CA LEU A 57 -1.58 -7.89 -4.47
C LEU A 57 -1.86 -8.50 -5.85
N LYS A 58 -0.83 -9.12 -6.44
CA LYS A 58 -0.95 -9.82 -7.72
C LYS A 58 -1.75 -11.11 -7.54
N ILE A 59 -3.00 -11.11 -8.01
CA ILE A 59 -3.90 -12.29 -8.03
C ILE A 59 -4.67 -12.36 -9.34
N ARG A 60 -5.24 -13.52 -9.69
CA ARG A 60 -6.09 -13.62 -10.90
C ARG A 60 -7.36 -12.78 -10.73
N LYS A 61 -7.84 -12.19 -11.84
CA LYS A 61 -9.10 -11.43 -11.87
C LYS A 61 -10.28 -12.23 -11.31
N SER A 62 -10.40 -13.50 -11.67
CA SER A 62 -11.46 -14.39 -11.19
C SER A 62 -11.48 -14.48 -9.66
N HIS A 63 -10.32 -14.71 -9.03
CA HIS A 63 -10.23 -14.74 -7.57
C HIS A 63 -10.55 -13.38 -6.95
N ARG A 64 -10.04 -12.28 -7.52
CA ARG A 64 -10.37 -10.93 -7.03
C ARG A 64 -11.87 -10.64 -7.13
N GLN A 65 -12.54 -11.10 -8.19
CA GLN A 65 -13.99 -10.96 -8.35
C GLN A 65 -14.75 -11.76 -7.29
N VAL A 66 -14.34 -13.00 -7.02
CA VAL A 66 -14.94 -13.81 -5.94
C VAL A 66 -14.81 -13.10 -4.60
N ILE A 67 -13.60 -12.64 -4.24
CA ILE A 67 -13.35 -11.87 -3.01
C ILE A 67 -14.23 -10.62 -2.94
N SER A 68 -14.26 -9.83 -4.02
CA SER A 68 -15.03 -8.59 -4.08
C SER A 68 -16.54 -8.84 -3.94
N ASN A 69 -17.05 -9.89 -4.56
CA ASN A 69 -18.46 -10.27 -4.47
C ASN A 69 -18.81 -10.79 -3.06
N THR A 70 -17.94 -11.57 -2.43
CA THR A 70 -18.13 -12.01 -1.03
C THR A 70 -18.15 -10.81 -0.09
N PHE A 71 -17.23 -9.86 -0.28
CA PHE A 71 -17.18 -8.63 0.50
C PHE A 71 -18.47 -7.80 0.32
N LEU A 72 -18.97 -7.67 -0.91
CA LEU A 72 -20.25 -7.00 -1.18
C LEU A 72 -21.46 -7.71 -0.55
N LYS A 73 -21.47 -9.05 -0.51
CA LYS A 73 -22.55 -9.83 0.10
C LYS A 73 -22.57 -9.72 1.62
N ALA A 74 -21.40 -9.64 2.26
CA ALA A 74 -21.28 -9.46 3.71
C ALA A 74 -21.54 -8.01 4.15
N ARG A 75 -21.73 -7.07 3.20
CA ARG A 75 -21.89 -5.64 3.49
C ARG A 75 -23.08 -5.36 4.40
N VAL A 76 -22.82 -4.59 5.45
CA VAL A 76 -23.84 -3.98 6.31
C VAL A 76 -24.08 -2.51 5.96
N GLU A 77 -25.24 -1.98 6.32
CA GLU A 77 -25.65 -0.59 6.04
C GLU A 77 -24.66 0.49 6.51
N PRO A 78 -24.08 0.45 7.73
CA PRO A 78 -23.19 1.53 8.20
C PRO A 78 -21.81 1.55 7.52
N LEU A 79 -21.49 0.58 6.67
CA LEU A 79 -20.20 0.54 5.99
C LEU A 79 -20.09 1.66 4.95
N LEU A 80 -19.10 2.54 5.14
CA LEU A 80 -18.70 3.52 4.15
C LEU A 80 -17.61 2.98 3.23
N TYR A 81 -16.54 2.38 3.77
CA TYR A 81 -15.48 1.78 2.96
C TYR A 81 -15.00 0.47 3.57
N GLY A 82 -14.78 -0.54 2.74
CA GLY A 82 -14.15 -1.80 3.12
C GLY A 82 -12.87 -2.01 2.32
N LEU A 83 -11.76 -2.30 2.99
CA LEU A 83 -10.48 -2.62 2.35
C LEU A 83 -10.02 -3.99 2.85
N LEU A 84 -9.60 -4.83 1.91
CA LEU A 84 -8.89 -6.05 2.21
C LEU A 84 -7.43 -5.88 1.81
N VAL A 85 -6.53 -6.14 2.74
CA VAL A 85 -5.09 -5.96 2.56
C VAL A 85 -4.39 -7.26 2.96
N ALA A 86 -3.36 -7.66 2.24
CA ALA A 86 -2.56 -8.84 2.56
C ALA A 86 -1.08 -8.52 2.35
N GLY A 87 -0.26 -8.73 3.38
CA GLY A 87 1.17 -8.42 3.36
C GLY A 87 1.47 -6.98 2.96
N GLY A 88 0.69 -6.03 3.51
CA GLY A 88 0.78 -4.60 3.19
C GLY A 88 0.35 -4.21 1.77
N ARG A 89 -0.25 -5.14 1.00
CA ARG A 89 -0.69 -4.92 -0.39
C ARG A 89 -2.20 -5.00 -0.52
N LEU A 90 -2.80 -4.07 -1.24
CA LEU A 90 -4.25 -3.97 -1.39
C LEU A 90 -4.81 -5.10 -2.27
N VAL A 91 -5.82 -5.82 -1.78
CA VAL A 91 -6.44 -6.96 -2.47
C VAL A 91 -7.76 -6.55 -3.11
N SER A 92 -8.63 -5.92 -2.33
CA SER A 92 -9.96 -5.50 -2.75
C SER A 92 -10.39 -4.23 -2.01
N VAL A 93 -11.24 -3.44 -2.67
CA VAL A 93 -11.86 -2.22 -2.15
C VAL A 93 -13.34 -2.29 -2.42
N VAL A 94 -14.13 -2.09 -1.37
CA VAL A 94 -15.59 -1.96 -1.41
C VAL A 94 -15.96 -0.53 -1.05
N ARG A 95 -16.73 0.15 -1.91
CA ARG A 95 -17.11 1.55 -1.72
C ARG A 95 -18.47 1.89 -2.36
N PRO A 96 -19.11 3.00 -1.99
CA PRO A 96 -20.30 3.49 -2.69
C PRO A 96 -19.92 4.00 -4.08
N LYS A 97 -20.81 3.86 -5.07
CA LYS A 97 -20.54 4.29 -6.46
C LYS A 97 -20.05 5.74 -6.58
N LYS A 98 -20.65 6.65 -5.82
CA LYS A 98 -20.39 8.11 -5.88
C LYS A 98 -19.22 8.57 -5.00
N HIS A 99 -18.69 7.71 -4.15
CA HIS A 99 -17.64 8.07 -3.19
C HIS A 99 -16.38 7.26 -3.50
N SER A 100 -15.40 7.92 -4.13
CA SER A 100 -14.07 7.36 -4.35
C SER A 100 -13.18 7.76 -3.18
N LEU A 101 -12.46 6.79 -2.63
CA LEU A 101 -11.46 7.07 -1.59
C LEU A 101 -10.26 7.75 -2.24
N HIS A 102 -9.88 8.93 -1.72
CA HIS A 102 -8.76 9.68 -2.26
C HIS A 102 -7.43 8.93 -2.03
N PRO A 103 -6.51 8.84 -3.00
CA PRO A 103 -5.26 8.09 -2.83
C PRO A 103 -4.42 8.55 -1.64
N GLY A 104 -4.43 9.86 -1.37
CA GLY A 104 -3.79 10.41 -0.18
C GLY A 104 -4.35 9.84 1.11
N ASP A 105 -5.67 9.69 1.22
CA ASP A 105 -6.34 9.15 2.41
C ASP A 105 -6.04 7.66 2.60
N LEU A 106 -6.01 6.88 1.51
CA LEU A 106 -5.59 5.48 1.56
C LEU A 106 -4.14 5.34 2.05
N GLN A 107 -3.24 6.23 1.60
CA GLN A 107 -1.87 6.22 2.07
C GLN A 107 -1.77 6.53 3.57
N LEU A 108 -2.59 7.44 4.10
CA LEU A 108 -2.67 7.69 5.55
C LEU A 108 -3.10 6.44 6.31
N ILE A 109 -4.12 5.74 5.82
CA ILE A 109 -4.62 4.49 6.42
C ILE A 109 -3.52 3.41 6.42
N PHE A 110 -2.85 3.20 5.29
CA PHE A 110 -1.80 2.19 5.18
C PHE A 110 -0.60 2.52 6.08
N ASN A 111 -0.16 3.77 6.11
CA ASN A 111 0.92 4.20 7.00
C ASN A 111 0.52 4.00 8.47
N MET A 112 -0.71 4.34 8.85
CA MET A 112 -1.19 4.17 10.22
C MET A 112 -1.23 2.70 10.66
N ILE A 113 -1.66 1.79 9.78
CA ILE A 113 -1.91 0.39 10.15
C ILE A 113 -0.63 -0.46 10.06
N PHE A 114 0.21 -0.22 9.05
CA PHE A 114 1.35 -1.09 8.76
C PHE A 114 2.69 -0.53 9.23
N GLU A 115 2.82 0.80 9.35
CA GLU A 115 4.06 1.43 9.83
C GLU A 115 4.05 1.69 11.34
N ALA A 116 2.89 2.00 11.94
CA ALA A 116 2.79 2.16 13.39
C ALA A 116 2.56 0.81 14.08
N ASP A 117 3.58 0.32 14.78
CA ASP A 117 3.53 -1.00 15.43
C ASP A 117 2.51 -1.07 16.60
N GLY A 118 2.03 0.08 17.09
CA GLY A 118 1.04 0.16 18.16
C GLY A 118 -0.33 -0.42 17.82
N VAL A 119 -0.74 -0.43 16.55
CA VAL A 119 -2.06 -0.95 16.13
C VAL A 119 -2.08 -2.49 16.12
N LYS A 120 -0.94 -3.13 15.92
CA LYS A 120 -0.81 -4.60 15.92
C LYS A 120 -0.72 -5.20 17.33
N ALA A 121 -0.27 -4.41 18.32
CA ALA A 121 -0.06 -4.87 19.68
C ALA A 121 -1.37 -5.16 20.47
N GLY A 122 -2.53 -4.67 20.00
CA GLY A 122 -3.80 -4.70 20.72
C GLY A 122 -4.65 -5.98 20.63
N GLY A 123 -4.08 -7.13 20.28
CA GLY A 123 -4.85 -8.39 20.20
C GLY A 123 -5.53 -8.66 18.85
N GLY A 124 -5.05 -8.02 17.78
CA GLY A 124 -5.49 -8.29 16.41
C GLY A 124 -6.71 -7.48 15.95
N GLU A 125 -7.38 -6.74 16.83
CA GLU A 125 -8.49 -5.86 16.48
C GLU A 125 -8.30 -4.45 17.04
N SER A 126 -8.81 -3.44 16.34
CA SER A 126 -8.70 -2.04 16.77
C SER A 126 -9.86 -1.20 16.26
N TRP A 127 -10.33 -0.28 17.11
CA TRP A 127 -11.35 0.73 16.78
C TRP A 127 -10.74 2.12 16.88
N ILE A 128 -10.50 2.76 15.73
CA ILE A 128 -9.68 3.96 15.64
C ILE A 128 -10.49 5.11 15.04
N PRO A 129 -10.67 6.23 15.75
CA PRO A 129 -11.20 7.45 15.14
C PRO A 129 -10.18 8.04 14.18
N ILE A 130 -10.59 8.34 12.96
CA ILE A 130 -9.74 8.88 11.91
C ILE A 130 -10.47 9.96 11.13
N CYS A 131 -9.81 11.07 10.85
CA CYS A 131 -10.25 12.04 9.87
C CYS A 131 -9.58 11.74 8.52
N LEU A 132 -10.36 11.67 7.44
CA LEU A 132 -9.85 11.48 6.09
C LEU A 132 -9.95 12.81 5.33
N PRO A 133 -8.87 13.59 5.21
CA PRO A 133 -8.93 14.96 4.69
C PRO A 133 -9.45 15.07 3.26
N GLY A 134 -9.16 14.08 2.41
CA GLY A 134 -9.66 14.04 1.03
C GLY A 134 -11.15 13.71 0.93
N PHE A 135 -11.73 13.04 1.93
CA PHE A 135 -13.16 12.76 2.02
C PHE A 135 -13.94 13.85 2.76
N ASN A 136 -13.59 14.08 4.03
CA ASN A 136 -14.19 15.11 4.87
C ASN A 136 -13.20 15.56 5.95
N ASN A 137 -12.61 16.74 5.76
CA ASN A 137 -11.65 17.32 6.70
C ASN A 137 -12.28 17.88 7.99
N ARG A 138 -13.62 17.84 8.13
CA ARG A 138 -14.36 18.39 9.27
C ARG A 138 -14.87 17.35 10.26
N GLY A 139 -14.96 16.09 9.85
CA GLY A 139 -15.59 15.03 10.62
C GLY A 139 -14.64 13.86 10.91
N TYR A 140 -14.91 13.18 12.01
CA TYR A 140 -14.31 11.88 12.28
C TYR A 140 -15.11 10.77 11.60
N LEU A 141 -14.38 9.82 11.05
CA LEU A 141 -14.85 8.49 10.72
C LEU A 141 -14.27 7.53 11.75
N TYR A 142 -14.83 6.32 11.78
CA TYR A 142 -14.38 5.28 12.69
C TYR A 142 -13.97 4.06 11.89
N MET A 143 -12.72 3.65 12.11
CA MET A 143 -12.07 2.57 11.38
C MET A 143 -11.93 1.36 12.30
N TYR A 144 -12.60 0.29 11.94
CA TYR A 144 -12.39 -1.03 12.48
C TYR A 144 -11.28 -1.72 11.69
N VAL A 145 -10.25 -2.21 12.38
CA VAL A 145 -9.15 -2.95 11.78
C VAL A 145 -9.10 -4.31 12.45
N SER A 146 -9.04 -5.38 11.66
CA SER A 146 -8.82 -6.74 12.14
C SER A 146 -7.69 -7.38 11.36
N PHE A 147 -6.67 -7.85 12.07
CA PHE A 147 -5.55 -8.62 11.54
C PHE A 147 -5.83 -10.11 11.73
N LEU A 148 -5.80 -10.84 10.62
CA LEU A 148 -5.92 -12.27 10.56
C LEU A 148 -4.53 -12.85 10.34
N ASP A 149 -4.16 -13.76 11.23
CA ASP A 149 -2.93 -14.52 11.07
C ASP A 149 -3.20 -15.69 10.13
N VAL A 150 -2.45 -15.71 9.04
CA VAL A 150 -2.61 -16.67 7.95
C VAL A 150 -1.98 -18.02 8.31
N GLN A 151 -1.07 -18.06 9.29
CA GLN A 151 -0.28 -19.25 9.65
C GLN A 151 -0.77 -20.00 10.90
N ARG A 152 -1.85 -19.55 11.57
CA ARG A 152 -2.32 -20.16 12.83
C ARG A 152 -2.66 -21.66 12.77
N ASP A 153 -2.86 -22.23 11.58
CA ASP A 153 -3.14 -23.67 11.43
C ASP A 153 -1.88 -24.54 11.26
N ARG A 154 -0.68 -23.95 11.20
CA ARG A 154 0.58 -24.69 11.12
C ARG A 154 1.58 -24.18 12.16
N GLU A 155 1.71 -24.96 13.23
CA GLU A 155 2.81 -24.98 14.20
C GLU A 155 2.69 -24.06 15.43
N ALA A 156 2.21 -24.66 16.52
CA ALA A 156 2.27 -24.16 17.90
C ALA A 156 3.69 -24.17 18.52
N ASP A 157 4.77 -24.06 17.72
CA ASP A 157 6.12 -24.43 18.19
C ASP A 157 7.29 -23.57 17.67
N LYS A 158 7.04 -22.32 17.26
CA LYS A 158 8.14 -21.37 17.03
C LYS A 158 7.97 -20.14 17.92
N SER A 159 9.02 -19.87 18.69
CA SER A 159 9.21 -18.69 19.52
C SER A 159 8.79 -17.41 18.80
N ALA A 160 8.29 -16.45 19.58
CA ALA A 160 7.81 -15.14 19.16
C ALA A 160 8.93 -14.23 18.61
N GLU A 161 9.65 -14.69 17.59
CA GLU A 161 10.66 -13.93 16.87
C GLU A 161 10.00 -13.30 15.64
N GLU A 162 9.77 -11.98 15.75
CA GLU A 162 9.46 -11.03 14.68
C GLU A 162 8.48 -11.52 13.60
N MET A 163 7.19 -11.37 13.87
CA MET A 163 6.13 -11.41 12.84
C MET A 163 6.58 -10.61 11.60
N LYS A 164 6.89 -11.31 10.49
CA LYS A 164 7.16 -10.62 9.23
C LYS A 164 5.89 -9.88 8.83
N LYS A 165 5.99 -8.55 8.67
CA LYS A 165 4.87 -7.68 8.24
C LYS A 165 4.19 -8.17 6.95
N ASP A 166 4.85 -9.03 6.18
CA ASP A 166 4.47 -9.51 4.86
C ASP A 166 3.46 -10.68 4.87
N ASP A 167 3.20 -11.35 6.00
CA ASP A 167 2.33 -12.56 6.03
C ASP A 167 0.95 -12.32 6.68
N VAL A 168 0.61 -11.08 7.01
CA VAL A 168 -0.63 -10.73 7.71
C VAL A 168 -1.71 -10.29 6.72
N VAL A 169 -2.93 -10.81 6.89
CA VAL A 169 -4.14 -10.29 6.22
C VAL A 169 -4.83 -9.30 7.15
N ALA A 170 -5.23 -8.16 6.63
CA ALA A 170 -5.97 -7.14 7.37
C ALA A 170 -7.30 -6.81 6.68
N ILE A 171 -8.37 -6.81 7.45
CA ILE A 171 -9.70 -6.31 7.07
C ILE A 171 -9.87 -4.94 7.72
N ILE A 172 -10.13 -3.93 6.90
CA ILE A 172 -10.31 -2.55 7.35
C ILE A 172 -11.72 -2.11 6.94
N LEU A 173 -12.55 -1.76 7.91
CA LEU A 173 -13.93 -1.32 7.70
C LEU A 173 -14.09 0.08 8.28
N ILE A 174 -14.60 1.02 7.49
CA ILE A 174 -14.75 2.42 7.88
C ILE A 174 -16.24 2.76 7.88
N SER A 175 -16.71 3.39 8.96
CA SER A 175 -18.08 3.88 9.13
C SER A 175 -18.08 5.34 9.60
N PRO A 176 -19.09 6.14 9.22
CA PRO A 176 -19.30 7.46 9.81
C PRO A 176 -19.94 7.38 11.21
N ASN A 177 -20.51 6.23 11.59
CA ASN A 177 -21.19 6.04 12.86
C ASN A 177 -20.26 5.41 13.91
N LYS A 178 -20.12 6.10 15.05
CA LYS A 178 -19.31 5.69 16.21
C LYS A 178 -19.78 4.39 16.86
N GLU A 179 -21.08 4.11 16.79
CA GLU A 179 -21.71 2.98 17.49
C GLU A 179 -21.72 1.69 16.64
N SER A 180 -21.21 1.73 15.42
CA SER A 180 -21.21 0.59 14.49
C SER A 180 -20.12 -0.46 14.76
N PHE A 181 -19.42 -0.39 15.89
CA PHE A 181 -18.34 -1.32 16.21
C PHE A 181 -18.79 -2.78 16.12
N TYR A 182 -19.86 -3.15 16.85
CA TYR A 182 -20.35 -4.54 16.89
C TYR A 182 -20.88 -5.00 15.53
N THR A 183 -21.60 -4.15 14.81
CA THR A 183 -22.12 -4.47 13.47
C THR A 183 -20.99 -4.73 12.47
N LEU A 184 -19.89 -3.96 12.53
CA LEU A 184 -18.73 -4.16 11.68
C LEU A 184 -17.89 -5.39 12.11
N HIS A 185 -17.84 -5.68 13.40
CA HIS A 185 -17.22 -6.90 13.91
C HIS A 185 -17.96 -8.15 13.39
N GLU A 186 -19.29 -8.20 13.51
CA GLU A 186 -20.11 -9.28 12.95
C GLU A 186 -19.97 -9.39 11.43
N MET A 187 -19.93 -8.25 10.73
CA MET A 187 -19.62 -8.22 9.29
C MET A 187 -18.28 -8.87 8.99
N ARG A 188 -17.23 -8.59 9.78
CA ARG A 188 -15.91 -9.21 9.63
C ARG A 188 -15.99 -10.71 9.82
N ASP A 189 -16.66 -11.19 10.86
CA ASP A 189 -16.78 -12.63 11.15
C ASP A 189 -17.47 -13.36 9.98
N SER A 190 -18.58 -12.80 9.51
CA SER A 190 -19.29 -13.33 8.34
C SER A 190 -18.44 -13.32 7.07
N LEU A 191 -17.69 -12.23 6.82
CA LEU A 191 -16.80 -12.12 5.68
C LEU A 191 -15.70 -13.19 5.71
N VAL A 192 -15.06 -13.39 6.86
CA VAL A 192 -14.00 -14.39 7.05
C VAL A 192 -14.56 -15.80 6.83
N GLU A 193 -15.69 -16.13 7.44
CA GLU A 193 -16.34 -17.43 7.28
C GLU A 193 -16.65 -17.74 5.80
N GLN A 194 -17.17 -16.77 5.06
CA GLN A 194 -17.47 -16.93 3.63
C GLN A 194 -16.22 -17.02 2.76
N MET A 195 -15.13 -16.32 3.14
CA MET A 195 -13.85 -16.38 2.45
C MET A 195 -13.12 -17.71 2.66
N GLU A 196 -13.24 -18.33 3.84
CA GLU A 196 -12.77 -19.70 4.08
C GLU A 196 -13.60 -20.70 3.26
N LYS A 197 -14.94 -20.59 3.29
CA LYS A 197 -15.84 -21.50 2.54
C LYS A 197 -15.61 -21.51 1.03
N ASN A 198 -15.26 -20.36 0.44
CA ASN A 198 -15.10 -20.24 -1.01
C ASN A 198 -13.64 -20.36 -1.48
N GLY A 199 -12.72 -20.72 -0.59
CA GLY A 199 -11.31 -20.92 -0.91
C GLY A 199 -10.50 -19.62 -1.10
N SER A 200 -11.06 -18.46 -0.75
CA SER A 200 -10.39 -17.18 -0.96
C SER A 200 -9.20 -17.00 -0.02
N MET A 201 -9.29 -17.53 1.20
CA MET A 201 -8.21 -17.43 2.17
C MET A 201 -6.96 -18.17 1.68
N GLU A 202 -7.11 -19.39 1.15
CA GLU A 202 -6.05 -20.20 0.54
C GLU A 202 -5.38 -19.48 -0.62
N VAL A 203 -6.18 -18.81 -1.47
CA VAL A 203 -5.65 -18.02 -2.58
C VAL A 203 -4.78 -16.87 -2.08
N LEU A 204 -5.18 -16.23 -0.97
CA LEU A 204 -4.36 -15.19 -0.35
C LEU A 204 -3.09 -15.80 0.26
N ARG A 205 -3.18 -16.92 0.98
CA ARG A 205 -2.01 -17.62 1.56
C ARG A 205 -0.99 -17.93 0.47
N ALA A 206 -1.43 -18.57 -0.61
CA ALA A 206 -0.59 -18.93 -1.75
C ALA A 206 0.02 -17.71 -2.45
N ALA A 207 -0.71 -16.60 -2.56
CA ALA A 207 -0.21 -15.36 -3.15
C ALA A 207 0.82 -14.64 -2.25
N LEU A 208 0.69 -14.76 -0.92
CA LEU A 208 1.68 -14.26 0.03
C LEU A 208 2.96 -15.10 -0.03
N GLU A 209 2.83 -16.42 0.02
CA GLU A 209 3.95 -17.38 -0.11
C GLU A 209 4.71 -17.23 -1.42
N GLN A 210 4.00 -17.03 -2.54
CA GLN A 210 4.62 -16.78 -3.85
C GLN A 210 5.40 -15.45 -3.88
N GLY A 211 5.01 -14.47 -3.06
CA GLY A 211 5.67 -13.18 -2.97
C GLY A 211 5.60 -12.37 -4.27
N ARG A 212 6.60 -11.49 -4.45
CA ARG A 212 6.73 -10.66 -5.66
C ARG A 212 7.53 -11.43 -6.73
N PRO A 213 7.17 -11.32 -8.02
CA PRO A 213 7.93 -11.96 -9.09
C PRO A 213 9.33 -11.35 -9.20
N ALA A 214 10.35 -12.16 -9.44
CA ALA A 214 11.67 -11.66 -9.79
C ALA A 214 11.64 -11.08 -11.22
N PRO A 215 12.51 -10.11 -11.56
CA PRO A 215 12.59 -9.60 -12.92
C PRO A 215 12.86 -10.71 -13.96
N THR A 216 13.63 -11.72 -13.59
CA THR A 216 13.96 -12.90 -14.41
C THR A 216 12.77 -13.81 -14.67
N ASP A 217 11.80 -13.87 -13.75
CA ASP A 217 10.57 -14.66 -13.92
C ASP A 217 9.63 -14.02 -14.95
N ILE A 218 9.73 -12.69 -15.09
CA ILE A 218 8.94 -11.90 -16.03
C ILE A 218 9.62 -11.87 -17.40
N VAL A 219 10.92 -11.61 -17.41
CA VAL A 219 11.74 -11.53 -18.63
C VAL A 219 12.99 -12.40 -18.42
N PRO A 220 12.99 -13.63 -18.92
CA PRO A 220 14.14 -14.53 -18.81
C PRO A 220 15.42 -13.89 -19.37
N GLY A 221 16.52 -13.97 -18.61
CA GLY A 221 17.82 -13.42 -19.00
C GLY A 221 17.91 -11.89 -18.99
N THR A 222 16.96 -11.18 -18.37
CA THR A 222 17.02 -9.71 -18.25
C THR A 222 18.19 -9.25 -17.39
N VAL A 223 18.75 -8.09 -17.74
CA VAL A 223 19.77 -7.39 -16.93
C VAL A 223 19.15 -6.58 -15.79
N VAL A 224 17.81 -6.45 -15.76
CA VAL A 224 17.09 -5.71 -14.72
C VAL A 224 17.17 -6.47 -13.40
N ARG A 225 17.63 -5.79 -12.35
CA ARG A 225 17.75 -6.34 -10.99
C ARG A 225 16.58 -5.97 -10.09
N HIS A 226 15.94 -4.83 -10.35
CA HIS A 226 14.73 -4.42 -9.66
C HIS A 226 13.96 -3.39 -10.50
N PHE A 227 12.63 -3.36 -10.39
CA PHE A 227 11.80 -2.34 -11.02
C PHE A 227 10.61 -1.91 -10.16
N LEU A 228 10.13 -0.70 -10.43
CA LEU A 228 8.88 -0.13 -9.95
C LEU A 228 8.02 0.25 -11.17
N TYR A 229 6.80 -0.26 -11.27
CA TYR A 229 5.84 0.13 -12.30
C TYR A 229 4.59 0.71 -11.66
N LYS A 230 4.25 1.95 -12.00
CA LYS A 230 3.05 2.68 -11.55
C LYS A 230 2.05 2.79 -12.68
N SER A 231 0.81 2.35 -12.44
CA SER A 231 -0.35 2.69 -13.25
C SER A 231 -0.91 4.05 -12.80
N LYS A 232 -0.85 5.06 -13.68
CA LYS A 232 -1.34 6.41 -13.35
C LYS A 232 -2.87 6.45 -13.22
N ALA A 233 -3.58 5.72 -14.08
CA ALA A 233 -5.04 5.66 -14.07
C ALA A 233 -5.60 5.08 -12.77
N ASN A 234 -4.92 4.06 -12.22
CA ASN A 234 -5.38 3.36 -11.02
C ASN A 234 -4.76 3.88 -9.72
N VAL A 235 -3.77 4.78 -9.81
CA VAL A 235 -2.94 5.26 -8.68
C VAL A 235 -2.39 4.09 -7.85
N GLN A 236 -1.97 3.04 -8.56
CA GLN A 236 -1.45 1.81 -7.98
C GLN A 236 -0.11 1.48 -8.62
N PHE A 237 0.74 0.74 -7.91
CA PHE A 237 2.01 0.27 -8.43
C PHE A 237 2.22 -1.22 -8.13
N THR A 238 3.19 -1.79 -8.84
CA THR A 238 3.75 -3.11 -8.57
C THR A 238 5.27 -3.00 -8.61
N MET A 239 5.95 -3.86 -7.88
CA MET A 239 7.40 -3.97 -7.93
C MET A 239 7.85 -5.42 -8.01
N SER A 240 9.09 -5.64 -8.44
CA SER A 240 9.72 -6.96 -8.38
C SER A 240 10.08 -7.34 -6.95
N SER A 241 10.41 -8.62 -6.72
CA SER A 241 11.17 -8.98 -5.54
C SER A 241 12.55 -8.30 -5.53
N TYR A 242 13.10 -8.13 -4.34
CA TYR A 242 14.45 -7.66 -4.18
C TYR A 242 15.43 -8.76 -4.60
N SER A 243 16.33 -8.44 -5.53
CA SER A 243 17.49 -9.30 -5.81
C SER A 243 18.35 -9.47 -4.55
N PRO A 244 19.16 -10.54 -4.45
CA PRO A 244 20.03 -10.78 -3.29
C PRO A 244 20.94 -9.59 -2.93
N GLU A 245 21.33 -8.81 -3.93
CA GLU A 245 22.12 -7.56 -3.81
C GLU A 245 21.41 -6.45 -2.99
N PHE A 246 20.10 -6.56 -2.78
CA PHE A 246 19.28 -5.59 -2.05
C PHE A 246 18.69 -6.15 -0.75
N MET A 247 19.34 -7.14 -0.14
CA MET A 247 18.86 -7.72 1.12
C MET A 247 19.11 -6.80 2.31
N SER A 248 20.20 -6.03 2.31
CA SER A 248 20.52 -5.13 3.42
C SER A 248 19.66 -3.87 3.40
N ILE A 249 19.41 -3.30 4.58
CA ILE A 249 18.69 -2.02 4.73
C ILE A 249 19.43 -0.88 4.00
N LEU A 250 20.77 -0.87 4.04
CA LEU A 250 21.58 0.14 3.38
C LEU A 250 21.46 0.07 1.86
N ASP A 251 21.45 -1.13 1.29
CA ASP A 251 21.33 -1.31 -0.15
C ASP A 251 19.92 -0.95 -0.64
N ARG A 252 18.88 -1.26 0.14
CA ARG A 252 17.51 -0.81 -0.14
C ARG A 252 17.40 0.71 -0.11
N ARG A 253 18.02 1.37 0.88
CA ARG A 253 18.07 2.84 0.95
C ARG A 253 18.80 3.45 -0.25
N ARG A 254 19.91 2.86 -0.70
CA ARG A 254 20.65 3.29 -1.90
C ARG A 254 19.81 3.13 -3.16
N LEU A 255 19.15 1.98 -3.31
CA LEU A 255 18.21 1.70 -4.40
C LEU A 255 17.09 2.76 -4.44
N MET A 256 16.45 3.03 -3.30
CA MET A 256 15.40 4.03 -3.21
C MET A 256 15.91 5.45 -3.48
N SER A 257 17.13 5.79 -3.04
CA SER A 257 17.75 7.08 -3.36
C SER A 257 17.99 7.25 -4.86
N ALA A 258 18.38 6.18 -5.57
CA ALA A 258 18.51 6.18 -7.01
C ALA A 258 17.15 6.40 -7.70
N TYR A 259 16.08 5.76 -7.21
CA TYR A 259 14.73 6.00 -7.70
C TYR A 259 14.21 7.40 -7.41
N HIS A 260 14.48 7.96 -6.23
CA HIS A 260 14.16 9.35 -5.91
C HIS A 260 14.86 10.32 -6.86
N SER A 261 16.15 10.11 -7.12
CA SER A 261 16.92 10.96 -8.04
C SER A 261 16.36 10.92 -9.46
N LEU A 262 16.01 9.71 -9.94
CA LEU A 262 15.33 9.53 -11.21
C LEU A 262 13.97 10.22 -11.25
N HIS A 263 13.13 10.00 -10.23
CA HIS A 263 11.80 10.59 -10.13
C HIS A 263 11.87 12.13 -10.12
N LEU A 264 12.77 12.72 -9.33
CA LEU A 264 12.97 14.18 -9.30
C LEU A 264 13.38 14.72 -10.66
N SER A 265 14.21 13.99 -11.41
CA SER A 265 14.71 14.46 -12.69
C SER A 265 13.68 14.33 -13.83
N VAL A 266 12.78 13.34 -13.80
CA VAL A 266 11.70 13.23 -14.80
C VAL A 266 10.47 14.09 -14.49
N HIS A 267 10.23 14.43 -13.22
CA HIS A 267 9.10 15.27 -12.80
C HIS A 267 9.48 16.72 -12.44
N GLY A 268 10.78 17.03 -12.36
CA GLY A 268 11.28 18.37 -12.04
C GLY A 268 10.99 19.38 -13.14
N LYS A 269 10.26 20.44 -12.82
CA LYS A 269 10.05 21.55 -13.76
C LYS A 269 11.36 22.35 -13.92
N PRO A 270 11.72 22.81 -15.13
CA PRO A 270 10.95 22.85 -16.38
C PRO A 270 11.13 21.63 -17.30
N ALA A 271 11.78 20.55 -16.85
CA ALA A 271 12.14 19.42 -17.70
C ALA A 271 10.92 18.56 -18.08
N ASN A 272 10.71 18.32 -19.38
CA ASN A 272 9.71 17.39 -19.92
C ASN A 272 10.34 16.05 -20.33
N VAL A 273 11.23 15.51 -19.48
CA VAL A 273 11.99 14.30 -19.79
C VAL A 273 11.09 13.08 -19.64
N LYS A 274 10.79 12.41 -20.76
CA LYS A 274 9.98 11.18 -20.77
C LYS A 274 10.80 9.93 -20.48
N VAL A 275 12.07 9.92 -20.86
CA VAL A 275 12.98 8.79 -20.62
C VAL A 275 14.31 9.34 -20.15
N GLN A 276 14.80 8.82 -19.03
CA GLN A 276 16.09 9.17 -18.47
C GLN A 276 16.88 7.91 -18.18
N TYR A 277 18.16 7.95 -18.53
CA TYR A 277 19.12 6.92 -18.19
C TYR A 277 20.23 7.56 -17.37
N CYS A 278 20.53 6.99 -16.21
CA CYS A 278 21.59 7.44 -15.33
C CYS A 278 22.59 6.30 -15.13
N VAL A 279 23.87 6.66 -15.23
CA VAL A 279 25.00 5.75 -14.94
C VAL A 279 25.59 6.18 -13.61
N SER A 280 25.81 5.21 -12.74
CA SER A 280 26.50 5.40 -11.46
C SER A 280 27.48 4.25 -11.25
N SER A 281 28.46 4.45 -10.37
CA SER A 281 29.38 3.40 -9.94
C SER A 281 28.66 2.21 -9.30
N SER A 282 27.47 2.44 -8.74
CA SER A 282 26.69 1.39 -8.05
C SER A 282 25.62 0.75 -8.92
N PHE A 283 24.92 1.52 -9.76
CA PHE A 283 23.83 1.01 -10.60
C PHE A 283 23.71 1.80 -11.89
N ASN A 284 23.25 1.13 -12.93
CA ASN A 284 22.65 1.78 -14.08
C ASN A 284 21.15 1.83 -13.86
N SER A 285 20.54 2.99 -14.05
CA SER A 285 19.13 3.20 -13.77
C SER A 285 18.42 3.86 -14.94
N LEU A 286 17.15 3.50 -15.12
CA LEU A 286 16.31 4.01 -16.19
C LEU A 286 14.96 4.40 -15.63
N ALA A 287 14.50 5.59 -15.97
CA ALA A 287 13.13 6.05 -15.76
C ALA A 287 12.44 6.23 -17.09
N TRP A 288 11.18 5.81 -17.16
CA TRP A 288 10.33 5.96 -18.32
C TRP A 288 8.92 6.38 -17.89
N VAL A 289 8.53 7.60 -18.26
CA VAL A 289 7.26 8.22 -17.92
C VAL A 289 6.42 8.40 -19.18
N THR A 290 5.19 7.92 -19.13
CA THR A 290 4.17 8.09 -20.16
C THR A 290 2.90 8.72 -19.55
N PRO A 291 1.88 9.09 -20.36
CA PRO A 291 0.60 9.53 -19.82
C PRO A 291 -0.13 8.45 -19.01
N THR A 292 0.12 7.16 -19.28
CA THR A 292 -0.62 6.04 -18.69
C THR A 292 0.13 5.34 -17.56
N PHE A 293 1.47 5.35 -17.59
CA PHE A 293 2.29 4.66 -16.59
C PHE A 293 3.63 5.37 -16.31
N GLU A 294 4.28 4.96 -15.23
CA GLU A 294 5.69 5.26 -14.94
C GLU A 294 6.43 3.96 -14.65
N LEU A 295 7.63 3.81 -15.18
CA LEU A 295 8.49 2.66 -14.96
C LEU A 295 9.88 3.14 -14.53
N TYR A 296 10.39 2.57 -13.45
CA TYR A 296 11.74 2.80 -12.96
C TYR A 296 12.45 1.46 -12.83
N CYS A 297 13.63 1.32 -13.44
CA CYS A 297 14.41 0.08 -13.44
C CYS A 297 15.83 0.35 -12.98
N VAL A 298 16.45 -0.65 -12.36
CA VAL A 298 17.89 -0.68 -12.09
C VAL A 298 18.53 -1.95 -12.66
N ALA A 299 19.77 -1.83 -13.07
CA ALA A 299 20.64 -2.92 -13.49
C ALA A 299 22.03 -2.74 -12.89
N SER A 300 22.84 -3.80 -12.96
CA SER A 300 24.24 -3.77 -12.49
C SER A 300 25.07 -2.70 -13.26
N PRO A 301 26.12 -2.11 -12.65
CA PRO A 301 26.92 -1.02 -13.25
C PRO A 301 27.45 -1.28 -14.65
N ASN A 302 27.78 -2.54 -14.95
CA ASN A 302 28.39 -2.94 -16.21
C ASN A 302 27.35 -3.33 -17.28
N SER A 303 26.05 -3.12 -17.01
CA SER A 303 24.99 -3.51 -17.92
C SER A 303 24.94 -2.61 -19.17
N ASN A 304 24.76 -3.21 -20.34
CA ASN A 304 24.51 -2.45 -21.57
C ASN A 304 23.19 -1.67 -21.50
N ARG A 305 23.22 -0.36 -21.82
CA ARG A 305 22.05 0.52 -21.90
C ARG A 305 20.93 -0.03 -22.79
N ASN A 306 21.28 -0.62 -23.94
CA ASN A 306 20.31 -1.19 -24.87
C ASN A 306 19.61 -2.41 -24.26
N ALA A 307 20.36 -3.26 -23.56
CA ALA A 307 19.80 -4.41 -22.86
C ALA A 307 18.85 -3.99 -21.73
N LEU A 308 19.21 -2.96 -20.94
CA LEU A 308 18.32 -2.40 -19.92
C LEU A 308 17.04 -1.82 -20.54
N SER A 309 17.16 -1.08 -21.63
CA SER A 309 16.01 -0.49 -22.34
C SER A 309 15.08 -1.57 -22.91
N GLN A 310 15.64 -2.64 -23.48
CA GLN A 310 14.86 -3.80 -23.94
C GLN A 310 14.16 -4.54 -22.78
N GLY A 311 14.85 -4.73 -21.66
CA GLY A 311 14.27 -5.32 -20.45
C GLY A 311 13.10 -4.47 -19.91
N ALA A 312 13.30 -3.15 -19.83
CA ALA A 312 12.27 -2.20 -19.40
C ALA A 312 11.03 -2.23 -20.33
N ASN A 313 11.23 -2.28 -21.65
CA ASN A 313 10.13 -2.41 -22.61
C ASN A 313 9.33 -3.70 -22.40
N LYS A 314 10.00 -4.84 -22.23
CA LYS A 314 9.34 -6.14 -21.98
C LYS A 314 8.58 -6.14 -20.65
N ILE A 315 9.12 -5.51 -19.60
CA ILE A 315 8.44 -5.36 -18.30
C ILE A 315 7.19 -4.48 -18.44
N ALA A 316 7.28 -3.35 -19.15
CA ALA A 316 6.12 -2.50 -19.40
C ALA A 316 5.01 -3.24 -20.15
N PHE A 317 5.37 -4.00 -21.20
CA PHE A 317 4.43 -4.83 -21.95
C PHE A 317 3.80 -5.91 -21.08
N TRP A 318 4.58 -6.58 -20.24
CA TRP A 318 4.07 -7.54 -19.26
C TRP A 318 3.07 -6.89 -18.30
N ALA A 319 3.39 -5.72 -17.74
CA ALA A 319 2.52 -5.03 -16.80
C ALA A 319 1.18 -4.60 -17.44
N GLN A 320 1.21 -4.21 -18.71
CA GLN A 320 0.00 -3.91 -19.50
C GLN A 320 -0.82 -5.18 -19.77
N ARG A 321 -0.18 -6.29 -20.14
CA ARG A 321 -0.87 -7.57 -20.39
C ARG A 321 -1.51 -8.14 -19.11
N GLU A 322 -0.85 -7.97 -17.97
CA GLU A 322 -1.27 -8.50 -16.67
C GLU A 322 -2.03 -7.46 -15.83
N GLN A 323 -2.53 -6.37 -16.45
CA GLN A 323 -3.11 -5.24 -15.74
C GLN A 323 -4.23 -5.64 -14.77
N GLU A 324 -5.12 -6.55 -15.18
CA GLU A 324 -6.21 -7.05 -14.34
C GLU A 324 -5.74 -7.93 -13.19
N ARG A 325 -4.52 -8.47 -13.26
CA ARG A 325 -3.91 -9.26 -12.18
C ARG A 325 -3.14 -8.39 -11.21
N LEU A 326 -2.47 -7.37 -11.72
CA LEU A 326 -1.64 -6.46 -10.93
C LEU A 326 -2.46 -5.39 -10.21
N PHE A 327 -3.53 -4.88 -10.82
CA PHE A 327 -4.26 -3.71 -10.31
C PHE A 327 -5.73 -3.98 -10.10
N ILE A 328 -6.28 -3.31 -9.10
CA ILE A 328 -7.73 -3.23 -8.85
C ILE A 328 -8.31 -2.21 -9.83
N ILE A 329 -9.14 -2.67 -10.75
CA ILE A 329 -9.82 -1.86 -11.76
C ILE A 329 -11.29 -1.75 -11.36
N GLY A 330 -11.81 -0.53 -11.20
CA GLY A 330 -13.21 -0.26 -10.86
C GLY A 330 -13.59 -0.47 -9.38
N GLY A 331 -12.96 -1.43 -8.69
CA GLY A 331 -13.31 -1.80 -7.31
C GLY A 331 -14.72 -2.42 -7.21
N ALA A 332 -15.06 -2.97 -6.04
CA ALA A 332 -16.42 -3.40 -5.75
C ALA A 332 -17.25 -2.18 -5.36
N VAL A 333 -18.34 -1.92 -6.08
CA VAL A 333 -19.19 -0.75 -5.83
C VAL A 333 -20.62 -1.16 -5.50
N PHE A 334 -21.22 -0.46 -4.53
CA PHE A 334 -22.63 -0.57 -4.18
C PHE A 334 -23.38 0.74 -4.40
#